data_AF-A0A914EU51-F1
#
_entry.id   AF-A0A914EU51-F1
#
_cell.length_a   1.000
_cell.length_b   1.000
_cell.length_c   1.000
_cell.angle_alpha   90.00
_cell.angle_beta   90.00
_cell.angle_gamma   90.00
#
_symmetry.space_group_name_H-M   'P 1'
#
loop_
_entity.id
_entity.type
_entity.pdbx_description
1 polymer ?
#
loop_
_entity_poly.entity_id
_entity_poly.type
_entity_poly.pdbx_seq_one_letter_code
_entity_poly.pdbx_strand_id
1 'polypeptide(L)'
;MKSFIVLIAVGLFVVALAEDKKKPPFLEGADEKTVKEFEELLSKSGGLTDKQIDEAVDAWAAKQAAAIKTKYTSFKGELKKHQEASEAAHKAAVAKFSADAKGADEKLSAIANNPALSAKEKGEKIEQIISGLPKPVREEIEKAMQGK
;
A
#
# COMPACT_ATOMS: atom_id res chain seq x y z
N MET A 1 18.33 10.87 7.75
CA MET A 1 17.66 9.56 7.59
C MET A 1 17.24 9.45 6.14
N LYS A 2 17.84 8.53 5.38
CA LYS A 2 17.43 8.28 4.00
C LYS A 2 16.15 7.46 4.07
N SER A 3 15.04 8.03 3.62
CA SER A 3 13.73 7.40 3.63
C SER A 3 13.81 6.05 2.92
N PHE A 4 13.55 4.98 3.67
CA PHE A 4 13.37 3.65 3.14
C PHE A 4 12.05 3.65 2.37
N ILE A 5 12.11 3.82 1.04
CA ILE A 5 10.99 3.45 0.18
C ILE A 5 11.01 1.94 0.14
N VAL A 6 10.56 1.32 1.23
CA VAL A 6 9.87 0.05 1.10
C VAL A 6 8.69 0.42 0.19
N LEU A 7 8.59 -0.20 -0.98
CA LEU A 7 7.30 -0.34 -1.67
C LEU A 7 6.44 -1.21 -0.75
N ILE A 8 6.08 -0.65 0.41
CA ILE A 8 5.10 -1.23 1.28
C ILE A 8 3.87 -1.19 0.37
N ALA A 9 3.25 -2.34 0.17
CA ALA A 9 1.81 -2.39 -0.07
C ALA A 9 1.13 -1.76 1.18
N VAL A 10 1.39 -0.48 1.44
CA VAL A 10 0.54 0.33 2.30
C VAL A 10 -0.76 0.33 1.52
N GLY A 11 -1.85 -0.10 2.15
CA GLY A 11 -3.16 -0.20 1.54
C GLY A 11 -3.35 0.91 0.51
N LEU A 12 -3.67 0.50 -0.72
CA LEU A 12 -3.55 1.25 -1.98
C LEU A 12 -4.05 2.71 -1.93
N PHE A 13 -4.89 3.04 -0.96
CA PHE A 13 -5.31 4.39 -0.60
C PHE A 13 -4.22 5.34 -0.10
N VAL A 14 -3.22 4.86 0.64
CA VAL A 14 -2.16 5.71 1.20
C VAL A 14 -1.10 6.04 0.14
N VAL A 15 -0.79 5.10 -0.76
CA VAL A 15 0.15 5.34 -1.88
C VAL A 15 -0.42 6.36 -2.87
N ALA A 16 -1.72 6.32 -3.15
CA ALA A 16 -2.38 7.29 -4.03
C ALA A 16 -2.34 8.75 -3.54
N LEU A 17 -2.01 8.99 -2.26
CA LEU A 17 -1.85 10.32 -1.68
C LEU A 17 -0.38 10.75 -1.55
N ALA A 18 0.56 9.83 -1.78
CA ALA A 18 1.99 10.09 -1.67
C ALA A 18 2.62 10.58 -2.99
N GLU A 19 2.00 10.27 -4.13
CA GLU A 19 2.25 10.99 -5.39
C GLU A 19 1.51 12.33 -5.34
N ASP A 20 2.07 13.43 -5.86
CA ASP A 20 1.57 14.83 -5.81
C ASP A 20 0.10 15.09 -6.21
N LYS A 21 -0.69 14.04 -6.50
CA LYS A 21 -2.14 14.08 -6.60
C LYS A 21 -2.77 14.20 -5.20
N LYS A 22 -3.06 15.44 -4.79
CA LYS A 22 -3.89 15.77 -3.61
C LYS A 22 -5.25 15.06 -3.53
N LYS A 23 -5.73 14.39 -4.59
CA LYS A 23 -7.02 13.70 -4.62
C LYS A 23 -6.97 12.41 -5.46
N PRO A 24 -7.61 11.31 -5.01
CA PRO A 24 -7.78 10.11 -5.80
C PRO A 24 -8.51 10.36 -7.14
N PRO A 25 -8.19 9.60 -8.21
CA PRO A 25 -8.80 9.78 -9.53
C PRO A 25 -10.35 9.70 -9.52
N PHE A 26 -10.93 8.86 -8.64
CA PHE A 26 -12.39 8.74 -8.56
C PHE A 26 -13.10 9.98 -7.97
N LEU A 27 -12.34 10.90 -7.35
CA LEU A 27 -12.83 12.20 -6.88
C LEU A 27 -12.57 13.35 -7.87
N GLU A 28 -12.04 13.06 -9.07
CA GLU A 28 -11.89 14.09 -10.08
C GLU A 28 -13.26 14.66 -10.49
N GLY A 29 -13.41 15.97 -10.33
CA GLY A 29 -14.67 16.70 -10.60
C GLY A 29 -15.74 16.55 -9.51
N ALA A 30 -15.43 15.90 -8.38
CA ALA A 30 -16.31 15.92 -7.22
C ALA A 30 -16.35 17.33 -6.59
N ASP A 31 -17.46 17.67 -5.97
CA ASP A 31 -17.61 18.93 -5.22
C ASP A 31 -16.76 18.90 -3.94
N GLU A 32 -16.47 20.10 -3.40
CA GLU A 32 -15.62 20.24 -2.22
C GLU A 32 -16.14 19.50 -0.99
N LYS A 33 -17.47 19.37 -0.83
CA LYS A 33 -18.05 18.67 0.32
C LYS A 33 -17.75 17.18 0.23
N THR A 34 -17.97 16.57 -0.94
CA THR A 34 -17.63 15.17 -1.19
C THR A 34 -16.15 14.89 -0.95
N VAL A 35 -15.26 15.79 -1.41
CA VAL A 35 -13.81 15.64 -1.20
C VAL A 35 -13.46 15.71 0.30
N LYS A 36 -14.00 16.69 1.03
CA LYS A 36 -13.77 16.81 2.48
C LYS A 36 -14.30 15.62 3.27
N GLU A 37 -15.46 15.09 2.93
CA GLU A 37 -16.00 13.87 3.56
C GLU A 37 -15.04 12.69 3.43
N PHE A 38 -14.41 12.56 2.26
CA PHE A 38 -13.42 11.51 2.01
C PHE A 38 -12.10 11.76 2.77
N GLU A 39 -11.59 12.99 2.79
CA GLU A 39 -10.40 13.35 3.58
C GLU A 39 -10.61 13.12 5.08
N GLU A 40 -11.79 13.46 5.61
CA GLU A 40 -12.15 13.20 7.00
C GLU A 40 -12.21 11.70 7.33
N LEU A 41 -12.73 10.89 6.40
CA LEU A 41 -12.73 9.43 6.56
C LEU A 41 -11.30 8.91 6.69
N LEU A 42 -10.39 9.36 5.84
CA LEU A 42 -8.99 8.93 5.87
C LEU A 42 -8.23 9.42 7.11
N SER A 43 -8.45 10.67 7.54
CA SER A 43 -7.78 11.18 8.75
C SER A 43 -8.19 10.42 10.02
N LYS A 44 -9.40 9.86 10.06
CA LYS A 44 -9.89 9.00 11.16
C LYS A 44 -9.42 7.54 11.05
N SER A 45 -8.77 7.17 9.94
CA SER A 45 -8.39 5.80 9.63
C SER A 45 -7.02 5.38 10.18
N GLY A 46 -6.28 6.27 10.85
CA GLY A 46 -4.89 6.02 11.25
C GLY A 46 -4.64 4.82 12.18
N GLY A 47 -5.67 4.33 12.87
CA GLY A 47 -5.61 3.13 13.71
C GLY A 47 -6.34 1.91 13.14
N LEU A 48 -6.94 2.04 11.96
CA LEU A 48 -7.71 0.96 11.34
C LEU A 48 -6.78 -0.01 10.59
N THR A 49 -7.21 -1.27 10.51
CA THR A 49 -6.58 -2.24 9.61
C THR A 49 -6.94 -1.91 8.17
N ASP A 50 -6.13 -2.36 7.21
CA ASP A 50 -6.41 -2.15 5.78
C ASP A 50 -7.83 -2.62 5.41
N LYS A 51 -8.26 -3.78 5.94
CA LYS A 51 -9.64 -4.27 5.75
C LYS A 51 -10.70 -3.28 6.24
N GLN A 52 -10.50 -2.70 7.43
CA GLN A 52 -11.44 -1.74 8.00
C GLN A 52 -11.47 -0.43 7.22
N ILE A 53 -10.33 0.00 6.67
CA ILE A 53 -10.26 1.16 5.77
C ILE A 53 -11.03 0.87 4.49
N ASP A 54 -10.80 -0.29 3.87
CA ASP A 54 -11.51 -0.72 2.66
C ASP A 54 -13.03 -0.76 2.88
N GLU A 55 -13.48 -1.36 3.99
CA GLU A 55 -14.90 -1.40 4.36
C GLU A 55 -15.48 0.01 4.60
N ALA A 56 -14.73 0.90 5.24
CA ALA A 56 -15.16 2.28 5.46
C ALA A 56 -15.30 3.06 4.15
N VAL A 57 -14.33 2.92 3.23
CA VAL A 57 -14.37 3.57 1.92
C VAL A 57 -15.48 2.96 1.04
N ASP A 58 -15.66 1.64 1.04
CA ASP A 58 -16.75 0.97 0.31
C ASP A 58 -18.12 1.47 0.83
N ALA A 59 -18.29 1.57 2.15
CA ALA A 59 -19.52 2.09 2.76
C ALA A 59 -19.75 3.58 2.46
N TRP A 60 -18.69 4.39 2.40
CA TRP A 60 -18.77 5.78 1.99
C TRP A 60 -19.16 5.90 0.52
N ALA A 61 -18.47 5.18 -0.38
CA ALA A 61 -18.71 5.21 -1.82
C ALA A 61 -20.14 4.77 -2.17
N ALA A 62 -20.68 3.76 -1.45
CA ALA A 62 -22.05 3.31 -1.61
C ALA A 62 -23.12 4.40 -1.34
N LYS A 63 -22.78 5.48 -0.63
CA LYS A 63 -23.67 6.62 -0.36
C LYS A 63 -23.54 7.76 -1.37
N GLN A 64 -22.53 7.72 -2.24
CA GLN A 64 -22.24 8.80 -3.17
C GLN A 64 -23.13 8.79 -4.41
N ALA A 65 -23.04 9.83 -5.23
CA ALA A 65 -23.72 9.89 -6.52
C ALA A 65 -23.23 8.78 -7.48
N ALA A 66 -24.09 8.38 -8.44
CA ALA A 66 -23.79 7.30 -9.38
C ALA A 66 -22.46 7.48 -10.11
N ALA A 67 -22.11 8.72 -10.48
CA ALA A 67 -20.83 9.03 -11.13
C ALA A 67 -19.62 8.64 -10.27
N ILE A 68 -19.65 8.92 -8.97
CA ILE A 68 -18.56 8.59 -8.04
C ILE A 68 -18.49 7.08 -7.82
N LYS A 69 -19.64 6.41 -7.65
CA LYS A 69 -19.68 4.93 -7.50
C LYS A 69 -19.03 4.23 -8.67
N THR A 70 -19.34 4.66 -9.90
CA THR A 70 -18.75 4.10 -11.12
C THR A 70 -17.26 4.33 -11.17
N LYS A 71 -16.79 5.56 -10.95
CA LYS A 71 -15.35 5.87 -10.95
C LYS A 71 -14.61 5.11 -9.85
N TYR A 72 -15.20 4.97 -8.67
CA TYR A 72 -14.64 4.23 -7.55
C TYR A 72 -14.50 2.73 -7.88
N THR A 73 -15.52 2.14 -8.49
CA THR A 73 -15.49 0.73 -8.91
C THR A 73 -14.40 0.49 -9.97
N SER A 74 -14.30 1.38 -10.96
CA SER A 74 -13.23 1.33 -11.96
C SER A 74 -11.84 1.46 -11.32
N PHE A 75 -11.68 2.41 -10.39
CA PHE A 75 -10.44 2.62 -9.65
C PHE A 75 -10.02 1.37 -8.88
N LYS A 76 -10.94 0.69 -8.16
CA LYS A 76 -10.63 -0.60 -7.50
C LYS A 76 -10.15 -1.66 -8.50
N GLY A 77 -10.76 -1.72 -9.67
CA GLY A 77 -10.34 -2.63 -10.74
C GLY A 77 -8.94 -2.33 -11.27
N GLU A 78 -8.61 -1.05 -11.48
CA GLU A 78 -7.28 -0.61 -11.91
C GLU A 78 -6.21 -0.86 -10.84
N LEU A 79 -6.51 -0.57 -9.58
CA LEU A 79 -5.62 -0.86 -8.46
C LEU A 79 -5.27 -2.35 -8.38
N LYS A 80 -6.26 -3.24 -8.55
CA LYS A 80 -6.01 -4.68 -8.56
C LYS A 80 -5.06 -5.09 -9.70
N LYS A 81 -5.27 -4.54 -10.90
CA LYS A 81 -4.38 -4.80 -12.05
C LYS A 81 -2.96 -4.29 -11.81
N HIS A 82 -2.83 -3.09 -11.24
CA HIS A 82 -1.52 -2.51 -10.93
C HIS A 82 -0.80 -3.31 -9.83
N GLN A 83 -1.55 -3.78 -8.83
CA GLN A 83 -1.04 -4.68 -7.79
C GLN A 83 -0.49 -5.97 -8.41
N GLU A 84 -1.26 -6.64 -9.26
CA GLU A 84 -0.82 -7.87 -9.94
C GLU A 84 0.43 -7.65 -10.81
N ALA A 85 0.51 -6.52 -11.52
CA ALA A 85 1.67 -6.16 -12.32
C ALA A 85 2.91 -5.86 -11.45
N SER A 86 2.72 -5.14 -10.33
CA SER A 86 3.77 -4.84 -9.37
C SER A 86 4.29 -6.12 -8.69
N GLU A 87 3.41 -7.04 -8.31
CA GLU A 87 3.79 -8.34 -7.77
C GLU A 87 4.57 -9.19 -8.77
N ALA A 88 4.23 -9.14 -10.06
CA ALA A 88 4.99 -9.84 -11.09
C ALA A 88 6.41 -9.26 -11.23
N ALA A 89 6.55 -7.93 -11.23
CA ALA A 89 7.86 -7.26 -11.25
C ALA A 89 8.67 -7.56 -9.99
N HIS A 90 8.01 -7.57 -8.82
CA HIS A 90 8.60 -7.94 -7.53
C HIS A 90 9.14 -9.37 -7.55
N LYS A 91 8.34 -10.35 -8.00
CA LYS A 91 8.78 -11.75 -8.17
C LYS A 91 10.00 -11.88 -9.08
N ALA A 92 10.06 -11.10 -10.16
CA ALA A 92 11.22 -11.09 -11.07
C ALA A 92 12.49 -10.52 -10.40
N ALA A 93 12.36 -9.53 -9.52
CA ALA A 93 13.46 -8.99 -8.73
C ALA A 93 13.94 -10.00 -7.67
N VAL A 94 13.00 -10.57 -6.91
CA VAL A 94 13.26 -11.57 -5.87
C VAL A 94 13.89 -12.85 -6.43
N ALA A 95 13.63 -13.20 -7.70
CA ALA A 95 14.26 -14.35 -8.34
C ALA A 95 15.81 -14.29 -8.28
N LYS A 96 16.39 -13.08 -8.29
CA LYS A 96 17.84 -12.82 -8.26
C LYS A 96 18.44 -12.85 -6.86
N PHE A 97 17.63 -12.98 -5.81
CA PHE A 97 18.07 -12.94 -4.42
C PHE A 97 18.66 -14.29 -3.98
N SER A 98 19.53 -14.22 -2.96
CA SER A 98 19.97 -15.36 -2.17
C SER A 98 18.79 -16.06 -1.48
N ALA A 99 18.98 -17.30 -1.04
CA ALA A 99 17.94 -18.05 -0.34
C ALA A 99 17.45 -17.32 0.93
N ASP A 100 18.37 -16.72 1.68
CA ASP A 100 18.05 -15.96 2.89
C ASP A 100 17.29 -14.67 2.57
N ALA A 101 17.68 -13.96 1.52
CA ALA A 101 16.99 -12.75 1.08
C ALA A 101 15.60 -13.06 0.49
N LYS A 102 15.42 -14.19 -0.19
CA LYS A 102 14.08 -14.67 -0.61
C LYS A 102 13.18 -14.97 0.59
N GLY A 103 13.70 -15.69 1.58
CA GLY A 103 12.94 -16.01 2.80
C GLY A 103 12.60 -14.76 3.63
N ALA A 104 13.45 -13.74 3.61
CA ALA A 104 13.14 -12.44 4.21
C ALA A 104 12.03 -11.71 3.43
N ASP A 105 12.14 -11.68 2.11
CA ASP A 105 11.15 -11.06 1.23
C ASP A 105 9.76 -11.68 1.35
N GLU A 106 9.65 -13.00 1.41
CA GLU A 106 8.38 -13.71 1.61
C GLU A 106 7.69 -13.26 2.90
N LYS A 107 8.44 -13.10 4.00
CA LYS A 107 7.89 -12.63 5.28
C LYS A 107 7.45 -11.17 5.21
N LEU A 108 8.25 -10.32 4.58
CA LEU A 108 7.92 -8.91 4.38
C LEU A 108 6.66 -8.76 3.51
N SER A 109 6.58 -9.51 2.42
CA SER A 109 5.41 -9.56 1.53
C SER A 109 4.16 -10.07 2.25
N ALA A 110 4.28 -11.10 3.10
CA ALA A 110 3.16 -11.60 3.88
C ALA A 110 2.62 -10.56 4.88
N ILE A 111 3.48 -9.74 5.49
CA ILE A 111 3.06 -8.64 6.37
C ILE A 111 2.42 -7.51 5.58
N ALA A 112 3.07 -7.09 4.48
CA ALA A 112 2.60 -6.01 3.64
C ALA A 112 1.20 -6.31 3.07
N ASN A 113 0.92 -7.56 2.70
CA ASN A 113 -0.35 -7.99 2.14
C ASN A 113 -1.38 -8.45 3.19
N ASN A 114 -1.09 -8.36 4.50
CA ASN A 114 -2.04 -8.81 5.52
C ASN A 114 -3.10 -7.71 5.79
N PRO A 115 -4.37 -7.95 5.44
CA PRO A 115 -5.42 -6.94 5.59
C PRO A 115 -5.92 -6.78 7.04
N ALA A 116 -5.51 -7.70 7.94
CA ALA A 116 -5.83 -7.66 9.36
C ALA A 116 -4.84 -6.83 10.18
N LEU A 117 -3.78 -6.29 9.55
CA LEU A 117 -2.82 -5.41 10.21
C LEU A 117 -3.08 -3.96 9.82
N SER A 118 -2.95 -3.06 10.79
CA SER A 118 -2.83 -1.62 10.56
C SER A 118 -1.46 -1.25 10.01
N ALA A 119 -1.35 -0.06 9.43
CA ALA A 119 -0.07 0.47 8.94
C ALA A 119 1.02 0.49 10.03
N LYS A 120 0.64 0.80 11.28
CA LYS A 120 1.55 0.78 12.42
C LYS A 120 2.05 -0.64 12.72
N GLU A 121 1.15 -1.62 12.81
CA GLU A 121 1.54 -3.01 13.08
C GLU A 121 2.39 -3.60 11.95
N LYS A 122 2.11 -3.22 10.69
CA LYS A 122 2.96 -3.58 9.55
C LYS A 122 4.35 -2.99 9.71
N GLY A 123 4.46 -1.71 10.03
CA GLY A 123 5.74 -1.03 10.27
C GLY A 123 6.56 -1.71 11.36
N GLU A 124 5.94 -1.98 12.51
CA GLU A 124 6.60 -2.67 13.64
C GLU A 124 7.09 -4.07 13.27
N LYS A 125 6.28 -4.87 12.57
CA LYS A 125 6.67 -6.23 12.15
C LYS A 125 7.75 -6.22 11.07
N ILE A 126 7.70 -5.27 10.13
CA ILE A 126 8.72 -5.08 9.11
C ILE A 126 10.06 -4.70 9.76
N GLU A 127 10.05 -3.76 10.71
CA GLU A 127 11.25 -3.35 11.45
C GLU A 127 11.85 -4.52 12.24
N GLN A 128 11.03 -5.35 12.88
CA GLN A 128 11.49 -6.55 13.58
C GLN A 128 12.18 -7.54 12.64
N ILE A 129 11.65 -7.74 11.42
CA ILE A 129 12.31 -8.60 10.43
C ILE A 129 13.63 -8.00 10.02
N ILE A 130 13.65 -6.74 9.56
CA ILE A 130 14.85 -6.09 9.02
C ILE A 130 15.96 -6.01 10.08
N SER A 131 15.61 -5.66 11.33
CA SER A 131 16.59 -5.59 12.43
C SER A 131 17.19 -6.96 12.76
N GLY A 132 16.41 -8.04 12.62
CA GLY A 132 16.83 -9.43 12.84
C GLY A 132 17.59 -10.08 11.68
N LEU A 133 17.64 -9.47 10.49
CA LEU A 133 18.37 -10.01 9.35
C LEU A 133 19.90 -9.87 9.53
N PRO A 134 20.69 -10.87 9.08
CA PRO A 134 22.13 -10.73 8.98
C PRO A 134 22.51 -9.53 8.11
N LYS A 135 23.59 -8.83 8.46
CA LYS A 135 24.06 -7.65 7.72
C LYS A 135 24.21 -7.89 6.20
N PRO A 136 24.79 -9.01 5.72
CA PRO A 136 24.91 -9.26 4.28
C PRO A 136 23.55 -9.38 3.58
N VAL A 137 22.53 -9.94 4.25
CA VAL A 137 21.17 -10.10 3.71
C VAL A 137 20.46 -8.74 3.63
N ARG A 138 20.64 -7.88 4.64
CA ARG A 138 20.14 -6.49 4.57
C ARG A 138 20.74 -5.71 3.41
N GLU A 139 22.06 -5.76 3.26
CA GLU A 139 22.76 -5.04 2.18
C GLU A 139 22.34 -5.53 0.80
N GLU A 140 22.10 -6.83 0.64
CA GLU A 140 21.57 -7.42 -0.59
C GLU A 140 20.17 -6.88 -0.92
N ILE A 141 19.25 -6.91 0.04
CA ILE A 141 17.88 -6.40 -0.12
C ILE A 141 17.90 -4.89 -0.41
N GLU A 142 18.71 -4.12 0.32
CA GLU A 142 18.89 -2.68 0.10
C GLU A 142 19.40 -2.37 -1.31
N LYS A 143 20.41 -3.11 -1.79
CA LYS A 143 20.97 -2.91 -3.13
C LYS A 143 19.95 -3.24 -4.23
N ALA A 144 19.15 -4.29 -4.03
CA ALA A 144 18.08 -4.65 -4.95
C ALA A 144 16.98 -3.58 -5.01
N MET A 145 16.64 -2.96 -3.88
CA MET A 145 15.64 -1.89 -3.80
C MET A 145 16.13 -0.56 -4.39
N GLN A 146 17.44 -0.32 -4.44
CA GLN A 146 18.02 0.91 -4.98
C GLN A 146 18.03 0.98 -6.52
N GLY A 147 17.60 -0.07 -7.23
CA GLY A 147 17.46 -0.06 -8.68
C GLY A 147 18.73 0.41 -9.41
N LYS A 148 19.76 -0.44 -9.46
CA LYS A 148 20.86 -0.30 -10.41
C LYS A 148 20.98 -1.54 -11.27
#